data_AF-A0A1J5D9M2-F1
#
_entry.id   AF-A0A1J5D9M2-F1
#
_cell.length_a   1.000
_cell.length_b   1.000
_cell.length_c   1.000
_cell.angle_alpha   90.00
_cell.angle_beta   90.00
_cell.angle_gamma   90.00
#
_symmetry.space_group_name_H-M   'P 1'
#
loop_
_entity.id
_entity.type
_entity.pdbx_description
1 polymer ?
#
loop_
_entity_poly.entity_id
_entity_poly.type
_entity_poly.pdbx_seq_one_letter_code
_entity_poly.pdbx_strand_id
1 'polypeptide(L)'
;MTLTAQRKHSRINIQIPGETRDKLAEVASLQGKKISALVRESIEEKIRRIERELFEEKMKTAYEGLSKENTRISEDFKYADSENLA
;
A
#
# COMPACT_ATOMS: atom_id res chain seq x y z
N MET A 1 -5.91 27.58 11.58
CA MET A 1 -7.21 27.31 10.94
C MET A 1 -7.32 25.81 10.70
N THR A 2 -8.08 25.11 11.54
CA THR A 2 -8.30 23.66 11.43
C THR A 2 -9.38 23.42 10.37
N LEU A 3 -8.97 22.99 9.18
CA LEU A 3 -9.88 22.49 8.15
C LEU A 3 -10.45 21.15 8.62
N THR A 4 -11.63 21.18 9.25
CA THR A 4 -12.46 20.01 9.45
C THR A 4 -12.99 19.56 8.09
N ALA A 5 -12.21 18.76 7.37
CA ALA A 5 -12.67 18.09 6.16
C ALA A 5 -13.87 17.21 6.53
N GLN A 6 -15.09 17.69 6.26
CA GLN A 6 -16.28 16.85 6.33
C GLN A 6 -16.05 15.64 5.43
N ARG A 7 -15.92 14.44 6.04
CA ARG A 7 -15.83 13.19 5.29
C ARG A 7 -17.14 12.98 4.54
N LYS A 8 -17.17 13.34 3.25
CA LYS A 8 -18.30 13.03 2.37
C LYS A 8 -18.41 11.51 2.25
N HIS A 9 -19.51 10.94 2.74
CA HIS A 9 -19.82 9.54 2.54
C HIS A 9 -20.37 9.33 1.13
N SER A 10 -19.73 8.43 0.38
CA SER A 10 -20.19 8.00 -0.94
C SER A 10 -20.82 6.61 -0.84
N ARG A 11 -21.89 6.35 -1.61
CA ARG A 11 -22.55 5.04 -1.68
C ARG A 11 -22.16 4.35 -2.98
N ILE A 12 -21.85 3.06 -2.89
CA ILE A 12 -21.57 2.19 -4.03
C ILE A 12 -22.53 1.01 -3.93
N ASN A 13 -23.25 0.74 -5.02
CA ASN A 13 -24.10 -0.44 -5.16
C ASN A 13 -23.32 -1.50 -5.92
N ILE A 14 -23.18 -2.69 -5.36
CA ILE A 14 -22.45 -3.81 -5.96
C ILE A 14 -23.33 -5.05 -6.01
N GLN A 15 -23.11 -5.87 -7.03
CA GLN A 15 -23.66 -7.23 -7.09
C GLN A 15 -22.52 -8.21 -6.80
N ILE A 16 -22.81 -9.19 -5.94
CA ILE A 16 -21.87 -10.25 -5.59
C ILE A 16 -22.58 -11.60 -5.67
N PRO A 17 -21.84 -12.70 -5.91
CA PRO A 17 -22.42 -14.04 -5.86
C PRO A 17 -23.10 -14.30 -4.51
N GLY A 18 -24.21 -15.04 -4.52
CA GLY A 18 -24.98 -15.38 -3.32
C GLY A 18 -24.10 -16.06 -2.26
N GLU A 19 -23.30 -17.04 -2.68
CA GLU A 19 -22.36 -17.74 -1.80
C GLU A 19 -21.39 -16.79 -1.08
N THR A 20 -20.92 -15.74 -1.76
CA THR A 20 -20.02 -14.74 -1.17
C THR A 20 -20.75 -13.90 -0.13
N ARG A 21 -22.01 -13.54 -0.39
CA ARG A 21 -22.85 -12.83 0.58
C ARG A 21 -23.07 -13.68 1.83
N ASP A 22 -23.33 -14.97 1.66
CA ASP A 22 -23.61 -15.88 2.78
C ASP A 22 -22.37 -16.04 3.67
N LYS A 23 -21.20 -16.24 3.06
CA LYS A 23 -19.90 -16.25 3.78
C LYS A 23 -19.64 -14.92 4.49
N LEU A 24 -19.94 -13.79 3.86
CA LEU A 24 -19.81 -12.47 4.49
C LEU A 24 -20.74 -12.32 5.70
N ALA A 25 -21.96 -12.86 5.62
CA ALA A 25 -22.92 -12.81 6.73
C ALA A 25 -22.47 -13.67 7.91
N GLU A 26 -21.95 -14.87 7.64
CA GLU A 26 -21.38 -15.76 8.66
C GLU A 26 -20.19 -15.09 9.38
N VAL A 27 -19.21 -14.60 8.62
CA VAL A 27 -18.03 -13.93 9.19
C VAL A 27 -18.41 -12.66 9.94
N ALA A 28 -19.37 -11.88 9.42
CA ALA A 28 -19.90 -10.70 10.10
C ALA A 28 -20.51 -11.07 11.46
N SER A 29 -21.30 -12.14 11.51
CA SER A 29 -21.90 -12.62 12.75
C SER A 29 -20.84 -13.08 13.75
N LEU A 30 -19.84 -13.83 13.30
CA LEU A 30 -18.76 -14.34 14.16
C LEU A 30 -17.94 -13.20 14.79
N GLN A 31 -17.72 -12.11 14.05
CA GLN A 31 -16.96 -10.96 14.54
C GLN A 31 -17.82 -9.89 15.23
N GLY A 32 -19.15 -10.08 15.31
CA GLY A 32 -20.07 -9.06 15.84
C GLY A 32 -20.08 -7.77 15.02
N LYS A 33 -19.74 -7.83 13.73
CA LYS A 33 -19.63 -6.68 12.82
C LYS A 33 -20.80 -6.66 11.83
N LYS A 34 -21.06 -5.49 11.24
CA LYS A 34 -21.97 -5.36 10.09
C LYS A 34 -21.26 -5.83 8.82
N ILE A 35 -21.97 -6.46 7.88
CA ILE A 35 -21.44 -6.81 6.56
C ILE A 35 -20.79 -5.60 5.87
N SER A 36 -21.43 -4.43 5.95
CA SER A 36 -20.89 -3.20 5.36
C SER A 36 -19.58 -2.72 5.99
N ALA A 37 -19.33 -3.03 7.26
CA ALA A 37 -18.06 -2.74 7.92
C ALA A 37 -16.96 -3.64 7.36
N LEU A 38 -17.21 -4.96 7.26
CA LEU A 38 -16.26 -5.91 6.68
C LEU A 38 -15.94 -5.60 5.22
N VAL A 39 -16.96 -5.29 4.41
CA VAL A 39 -16.75 -4.92 3.00
C VAL A 39 -15.89 -3.66 2.91
N ARG A 40 -16.12 -2.66 3.75
CA ARG A 40 -15.30 -1.44 3.77
C ARG A 40 -13.86 -1.73 4.20
N GLU A 41 -13.67 -2.47 5.28
CA GLU A 41 -12.35 -2.87 5.77
C GLU A 41 -11.55 -3.61 4.70
N SER A 42 -12.19 -4.56 4.00
CA SER A 42 -11.56 -5.33 2.93
C SER A 42 -11.19 -4.46 1.72
N ILE A 43 -12.05 -3.51 1.34
CA ILE A 43 -11.75 -2.53 0.28
C ILE A 43 -10.55 -1.67 0.67
N GLU A 44 -10.54 -1.11 1.89
CA GLU A 44 -9.45 -0.27 2.39
C GLU A 44 -8.12 -1.04 2.49
N GLU A 45 -8.16 -2.31 2.88
CA GLU A 45 -6.99 -3.19 2.88
C GLU A 45 -6.48 -3.46 1.46
N LYS A 46 -7.39 -3.76 0.52
CA LYS A 46 -7.01 -4.02 -0.88
C LYS A 46 -6.40 -2.78 -1.53
N ILE A 47 -6.97 -1.59 -1.29
CA ILE A 47 -6.42 -0.32 -1.77
C ILE A 47 -5.01 -0.11 -1.23
N ARG A 48 -4.81 -0.22 0.10
CA ARG A 48 -3.50 -0.04 0.72
C ARG A 48 -2.44 -1.00 0.17
N ARG A 49 -2.82 -2.24 -0.11
CA ARG A 49 -1.92 -3.21 -0.74
C ARG A 49 -1.52 -2.76 -2.15
N ILE A 50 -2.48 -2.35 -2.98
CA ILE A 50 -2.21 -1.88 -4.35
C ILE A 50 -1.32 -0.63 -4.33
N GLU A 51 -1.60 0.33 -3.45
CA GLU A 51 -0.80 1.54 -3.30
C GLU A 51 0.66 1.23 -2.91
N ARG A 52 0.86 0.28 -1.99
CA ARG A 52 2.18 -0.18 -1.59
C ARG A 52 2.92 -0.84 -2.76
N GLU A 53 2.28 -1.77 -3.47
CA GLU A 53 2.87 -2.45 -4.63
C GLU A 53 3.30 -1.44 -5.71
N LEU A 54 2.45 -0.45 -6.00
CA LEU A 54 2.77 0.62 -6.95
C LEU A 54 3.93 1.51 -6.47
N PHE A 55 3.99 1.80 -5.16
CA PHE A 55 5.09 2.58 -4.60
C PHE A 55 6.42 1.83 -4.70
N GLU A 56 6.43 0.54 -4.35
CA GLU A 56 7.61 -0.32 -4.45
C GLU A 56 8.12 -0.40 -5.90
N GLU A 57 7.22 -0.55 -6.88
CA GLU A 57 7.57 -0.56 -8.31
C GLU A 57 8.18 0.76 -8.78
N LYS A 58 7.60 1.90 -8.35
CA LYS A 58 8.14 3.23 -8.65
C LYS A 58 9.54 3.41 -8.04
N MET A 59 9.73 2.97 -6.80
CA MET A 59 11.03 3.04 -6.14
C MET A 59 12.07 2.19 -6.86
N LYS A 60 11.72 0.95 -7.22
CA LYS A 60 12.59 0.06 -8.00
C LYS A 60 13.02 0.73 -9.30
N THR A 61 12.07 1.27 -10.05
CA THR A 61 12.34 1.96 -11.33
C THR A 61 13.25 3.18 -11.14
N ALA A 62 13.02 3.98 -10.10
CA ALA A 62 13.87 5.13 -9.79
C ALA A 62 15.31 4.73 -9.44
N TYR A 63 15.49 3.70 -8.60
CA TYR A 63 16.81 3.19 -8.25
C TYR A 63 17.54 2.56 -9.44
N GLU A 64 16.84 1.82 -10.30
CA GLU A 64 17.41 1.27 -11.53
C GLU A 64 17.86 2.40 -12.47
N GLY A 65 17.07 3.46 -12.60
CA GLY A 65 17.45 4.65 -13.37
C GLY A 65 18.69 5.36 -12.84
N LEU A 66 18.90 5.35 -11.52
CA LEU A 66 20.07 5.92 -10.86
C LEU A 66 21.26 4.96 -10.77
N SER A 67 21.10 3.70 -11.18
CA SER A 67 22.09 2.64 -10.94
C SER A 67 23.48 2.99 -11.51
N LYS A 68 23.55 3.52 -12.73
CA LYS A 68 24.85 3.86 -13.36
C LYS A 68 25.57 5.00 -12.63
N GLU A 69 24.83 6.04 -12.23
CA GLU A 69 25.40 7.17 -11.50
C GLU A 69 25.81 6.75 -10.09
N ASN A 70 24.98 5.97 -9.40
CA ASN A 70 25.29 5.43 -8.08
C ASN A 70 26.54 4.55 -8.11
N THR A 71 26.69 3.67 -9.12
CA THR A 71 27.89 2.84 -9.29
C THR A 71 29.13 3.70 -9.51
N ARG A 72 29.05 4.71 -10.37
CA ARG A 72 30.17 5.64 -10.61
C ARG A 72 30.60 6.36 -9.33
N ILE A 73 29.65 6.91 -8.58
CA ILE A 73 29.92 7.56 -7.29
C ILE A 73 30.56 6.55 -6.32
N SER A 74 30.03 5.34 -6.19
CA SER A 74 30.63 4.32 -5.32
C SER A 74 32.07 3.96 -5.70
N GLU A 75 32.39 3.92 -7.00
CA GLU A 75 33.75 3.69 -7.49
C GLU A 75 34.69 4.87 -7.16
N ASP A 76 34.21 6.11 -7.33
CA ASP A 76 34.98 7.33 -7.05
C ASP A 76 35.33 7.46 -5.56
N PHE A 77 34.43 7.03 -4.66
CA PHE A 77 34.64 7.10 -3.21
C PHE A 77 35.33 5.87 -2.59
N LYS A 78 35.58 4.81 -3.38
CA LYS A 78 36.17 3.55 -2.90
C LYS A 78 37.53 3.73 -2.22
N TYR A 79 38.32 4.69 -2.69
CA TYR A 79 39.66 4.95 -2.15
C TYR A 79 39.62 5.73 -0.84
N ALA A 80 38.68 6.68 -0.69
CA ALA A 80 38.50 7.45 0.54
C ALA A 80 38.00 6.57 1.71
N ASP A 81 37.18 5.55 1.42
CA ASP A 81 36.70 4.60 2.44
C ASP A 81 37.80 3.65 2.94
N SER A 82 38.82 3.37 2.12
CA SER A 82 39.94 2.48 2.47
C SER A 82 41.01 3.14 3.35
N GLU A 83 41.01 4.47 3.50
CA GLU A 83 41.98 5.19 4.33
C GLU A 83 41.72 5.04 5.84
N ASN A 84 40.52 4.60 6.24
CA ASN A 84 40.14 4.42 7.65
C ASN A 84 40.44 3.01 8.22
N LEU A 85 41.15 2.16 7.47
CA LEU A 85 41.56 0.80 7.87
C LEU A 85 43.06 0.67 8.21
N ALA A 86 43.80 1.78 8.24
CA ALA A 86 45.23 1.83 8.57
C ALA A 86 45.49 2.19 10.04
#